data_AF-A0A5N9CL70-F1
#
_entry.id   AF-A0A5N9CL70-F1
#
_cell.length_a   1.000
_cell.length_b   1.000
_cell.length_c   1.000
_cell.angle_alpha   90.00
_cell.angle_beta   90.00
_cell.angle_gamma   90.00
#
_symmetry.space_group_name_H-M   'P 1'
#
loop_
_entity.id
_entity.type
_entity.pdbx_description
1 polymer ?
#
loop_
_entity_poly.entity_id
_entity_poly.type
_entity_poly.pdbx_seq_one_letter_code
_entity_poly.pdbx_strand_id
1 'polypeptide(L)'
;MVTIVPGPFTREGKEAAVQKEVRENYDIYFEKAAKTRLWFPEKLKERDDMEKYGHMITDDTKEILFGFMGVESIVDDYVFGGIKAAGNSLTTAQLYIQWGYEESRHGKTFQTSLIDSGLATKEETDKFIAETQEYHWTFEEQTGYQATPLLASAYAIFQERQTRWNYTQTRIKIWEEYGSPRAKDGSRIYPAISGAIGFPERDEGAHEANFTNIVRIYMKYFPDQALDALAKVSNHYKMPVVQLPNAEEFIRCTLAAGLGNPRTVINDVMNPCLNRMGLESRKALKTAITNFNLLPEDAIVHVEGKPLEGIVPDETSEVYTMLSSGEFVLDEKPQDS
;
A
#
# COMPACT_ATOMS: atom_id res chain seq x y z
N MET A 1 2.22 29.49 -15.74
CA MET A 1 1.10 29.46 -16.70
C MET A 1 0.44 28.10 -16.59
N VAL A 2 -0.87 28.05 -16.33
CA VAL A 2 -1.62 26.80 -16.48
C VAL A 2 -1.81 26.60 -17.97
N THR A 3 -1.10 25.64 -18.56
CA THR A 3 -1.31 25.26 -19.95
C THR A 3 -2.58 24.41 -20.00
N ILE A 4 -3.70 25.04 -20.35
CA ILE A 4 -4.91 24.33 -20.76
C ILE A 4 -4.61 23.78 -22.16
N VAL A 5 -4.69 22.46 -22.34
CA VAL A 5 -4.57 21.81 -23.65
C VAL A 5 -5.99 21.62 -24.20
N PRO A 6 -6.43 22.42 -25.20
CA PRO A 6 -7.76 22.25 -25.80
C PRO A 6 -7.70 21.20 -26.93
N GLY A 7 -8.77 20.39 -27.06
CA GLY A 7 -8.92 19.37 -28.10
C GLY A 7 -9.14 17.97 -27.53
N PRO A 8 -9.48 16.96 -28.36
CA PRO A 8 -9.66 15.60 -27.89
C PRO A 8 -8.38 15.16 -27.18
N PHE A 9 -8.51 14.60 -25.97
CA PHE A 9 -7.38 14.17 -25.16
C PHE A 9 -6.64 13.04 -25.89
N THR A 10 -5.66 13.41 -26.72
CA THR A 10 -4.80 12.42 -27.39
C THR A 10 -4.12 11.57 -26.33
N ARG A 11 -3.72 10.35 -26.69
CA ARG A 11 -3.02 9.45 -25.76
C ARG A 11 -1.81 10.15 -25.14
N GLU A 12 -1.04 10.90 -25.93
CA GLU A 12 0.13 11.67 -25.49
C GLU A 12 -0.25 12.77 -24.49
N GLY A 13 -1.37 13.47 -24.73
CA GLY A 13 -1.89 14.47 -23.80
C GLY A 13 -2.32 13.87 -22.47
N LYS A 14 -2.99 12.71 -22.50
CA LYS A 14 -3.37 11.94 -21.30
C LYS A 14 -2.13 11.48 -20.53
N GLU A 15 -1.12 10.94 -21.21
CA GLU A 15 0.16 10.54 -20.60
C GLU A 15 0.87 11.73 -19.93
N ALA A 16 0.94 12.88 -20.60
CA ALA A 16 1.55 14.08 -20.04
C ALA A 16 0.80 14.59 -18.80
N ALA A 17 -0.54 14.54 -18.81
CA ALA A 17 -1.37 14.90 -17.67
C ALA A 17 -1.16 13.96 -16.48
N VAL A 18 -1.07 12.64 -16.72
CA VAL A 18 -0.72 11.65 -15.70
C VAL A 18 0.63 11.96 -15.07
N GLN A 19 1.67 12.19 -15.87
CA GLN A 19 3.01 12.49 -15.34
C GLN A 19 3.02 13.76 -14.48
N LYS A 20 2.26 14.79 -14.89
CA LYS A 20 2.10 16.03 -14.13
C LYS A 20 1.41 15.80 -12.78
N GLU A 21 0.24 15.15 -12.78
CA GLU A 21 -0.52 14.94 -11.53
C GLU A 21 0.18 13.95 -10.59
N VAL A 22 0.88 12.93 -11.13
CA VAL A 22 1.71 12.03 -10.31
C VAL A 22 2.85 12.80 -9.63
N ARG A 23 3.45 13.78 -10.31
CA ARG A 23 4.46 14.68 -9.72
C ARG A 23 3.87 15.55 -8.63
N GLU A 24 2.73 16.19 -8.85
CA GLU A 24 2.07 17.01 -7.83
C GLU A 24 1.69 16.16 -6.60
N ASN A 25 1.20 14.93 -6.80
CA ASN A 25 0.94 13.99 -5.72
C ASN A 25 2.24 13.61 -4.97
N TYR A 26 3.34 13.34 -5.69
CA TYR A 26 4.64 13.05 -5.06
C TYR A 26 5.16 14.23 -4.22
N ASP A 27 5.06 15.46 -4.72
CA ASP A 27 5.53 16.65 -3.99
C ASP A 27 4.78 16.80 -2.65
N ILE A 28 3.46 16.59 -2.64
CA ILE A 28 2.63 16.58 -1.43
C ILE A 28 3.03 15.43 -0.50
N TYR A 29 3.22 14.23 -1.04
CA TYR A 29 3.63 13.05 -0.28
C TYR A 29 4.97 13.27 0.43
N PHE A 30 5.97 13.76 -0.32
CA PHE A 30 7.32 14.06 0.14
C PHE A 30 7.32 15.13 1.24
N GLU A 31 6.62 16.25 1.02
CA GLU A 31 6.51 17.32 2.01
C GLU A 31 5.89 16.80 3.32
N LYS A 32 4.82 16.00 3.22
CA LYS A 32 4.16 15.42 4.39
C LYS A 32 5.06 14.41 5.10
N ALA A 33 5.81 13.60 4.35
CA ALA A 33 6.78 12.64 4.89
C ALA A 33 7.81 13.36 5.77
N ALA A 34 8.47 14.37 5.20
CA ALA A 34 9.50 15.15 5.88
C ALA A 34 9.00 15.85 7.16
N LYS A 35 7.73 16.32 7.16
CA LYS A 35 7.14 17.04 8.29
C LYS A 35 6.61 16.13 9.41
N THR A 36 6.05 14.98 9.06
CA THR A 36 5.21 14.21 10.00
C THR A 36 5.65 12.77 10.22
N ARG A 37 6.51 12.23 9.35
CA ARG A 37 6.96 10.83 9.38
C ARG A 37 8.49 10.71 9.35
N LEU A 38 9.21 11.77 9.72
CA LEU A 38 10.65 11.70 9.94
C LEU A 38 10.94 11.23 11.37
N TRP A 39 11.01 9.93 11.55
CA TRP A 39 11.35 9.25 12.79
C TRP A 39 12.55 8.31 12.58
N PHE A 40 13.22 7.94 13.68
CA PHE A 40 14.38 7.05 13.66
C PHE A 40 14.14 5.91 14.65
N PRO A 41 14.19 4.63 14.22
CA PRO A 41 14.00 3.47 15.10
C PRO A 41 14.86 3.56 16.36
N GLU A 42 16.12 3.96 16.19
CA GLU A 42 17.10 4.03 17.26
C GLU A 42 16.76 5.07 18.36
N LYS A 43 15.88 6.04 18.05
CA LYS A 43 15.52 7.15 18.94
C LYS A 43 14.08 7.08 19.47
N LEU A 44 13.40 5.96 19.25
CA LEU A 44 12.05 5.75 19.75
C LEU A 44 12.08 5.64 21.27
N LYS A 45 11.18 6.37 21.95
CA LYS A 45 11.07 6.34 23.43
C LYS A 45 10.56 5.00 23.92
N GLU A 46 9.81 4.30 23.08
CA GLU A 46 9.27 2.98 23.33
C GLU A 46 10.37 1.96 23.64
N ARG A 47 11.60 2.18 23.17
CA ARG A 47 12.76 1.33 23.47
C ARG A 47 13.09 1.28 24.95
N ASP A 48 12.87 2.38 25.68
CA ASP A 48 13.18 2.48 27.11
C ASP A 48 12.39 1.46 27.95
N ASP A 49 11.25 0.99 27.44
CA ASP A 49 10.39 0.01 28.09
C ASP A 49 10.62 -1.44 27.59
N MET A 50 11.40 -1.68 26.53
CA MET A 50 11.44 -3.00 25.87
C MET A 50 11.89 -4.15 26.77
N GLU A 51 12.98 -3.97 27.53
CA GLU A 51 13.49 -4.99 28.46
C GLU A 51 12.44 -5.37 29.51
N LYS A 52 11.70 -4.36 30.02
CA LYS A 52 10.68 -4.55 31.04
C LYS A 52 9.53 -5.44 30.58
N TYR A 53 9.14 -5.34 29.31
CA TYR A 53 7.99 -6.06 28.77
C TYR A 53 8.36 -7.32 27.97
N GLY A 54 9.63 -7.50 27.60
CA GLY A 54 10.07 -8.58 26.71
C GLY A 54 9.68 -9.99 27.19
N HIS A 55 9.82 -10.26 28.49
CA HIS A 55 9.47 -11.54 29.10
C HIS A 55 7.98 -11.92 29.02
N MET A 56 7.10 -10.98 28.65
CA MET A 56 5.66 -11.22 28.49
C MET A 56 5.29 -11.68 27.08
N ILE A 57 6.19 -11.50 26.11
CA ILE A 57 5.97 -11.85 24.71
C ILE A 57 5.98 -13.37 24.54
N THR A 58 5.00 -13.88 23.82
CA THR A 58 4.92 -15.31 23.50
C THR A 58 5.89 -15.70 22.39
N ASP A 59 6.31 -16.98 22.35
CA ASP A 59 7.13 -17.51 21.26
C ASP A 59 6.46 -17.32 19.89
N ASP A 60 5.13 -17.55 19.80
CA ASP A 60 4.37 -17.30 18.57
C ASP A 60 4.49 -15.84 18.09
N THR A 61 4.42 -14.87 19.01
CA THR A 61 4.60 -13.45 18.69
C THR A 61 6.04 -13.13 18.28
N LYS A 62 7.03 -13.74 18.94
CA LYS A 62 8.44 -13.61 18.56
C LYS A 62 8.68 -14.08 17.12
N GLU A 63 8.10 -15.20 16.71
CA GLU A 63 8.20 -15.72 15.33
C GLU A 63 7.53 -14.80 14.30
N ILE A 64 6.40 -14.17 14.66
CA ILE A 64 5.77 -13.13 13.84
C ILE A 64 6.69 -11.93 13.66
N LEU A 65 7.36 -11.47 14.72
CA LEU A 65 8.30 -10.34 14.66
C LEU A 65 9.52 -10.66 13.79
N PHE A 66 10.07 -11.87 13.86
CA PHE A 66 11.12 -12.32 12.94
C PHE A 66 10.63 -12.32 11.48
N GLY A 67 9.41 -12.81 11.24
CA GLY A 67 8.85 -12.82 9.90
C GLY A 67 8.67 -11.43 9.30
N PHE A 68 8.14 -10.46 10.08
CA PHE A 68 8.09 -9.07 9.64
C PHE A 68 9.48 -8.49 9.40
N MET A 69 10.44 -8.71 10.31
CA MET A 69 11.82 -8.26 10.10
C MET A 69 12.40 -8.78 8.77
N GLY A 70 12.16 -10.05 8.42
CA GLY A 70 12.63 -10.63 7.16
C GLY A 70 11.93 -10.08 5.93
N VAL A 71 10.60 -9.95 5.95
CA VAL A 71 9.83 -9.35 4.85
C VAL A 71 10.29 -7.91 4.58
N GLU A 72 10.57 -7.15 5.64
CA GLU A 72 11.05 -5.78 5.54
C GLU A 72 12.53 -5.68 5.13
N SER A 73 13.35 -6.68 5.43
CA SER A 73 14.78 -6.64 5.10
C SER A 73 15.08 -6.82 3.60
N ILE A 74 14.07 -7.19 2.81
CA ILE A 74 14.19 -7.29 1.35
C ILE A 74 13.62 -6.07 0.61
N VAL A 75 13.37 -4.97 1.32
CA VAL A 75 12.88 -3.70 0.75
C VAL A 75 13.67 -3.24 -0.49
N ASP A 76 14.98 -3.50 -0.52
CA ASP A 76 15.85 -3.12 -1.63
C ASP A 76 15.40 -3.76 -2.96
N ASP A 77 14.90 -4.99 -2.94
CA ASP A 77 14.36 -5.66 -4.14
C ASP A 77 13.07 -4.97 -4.62
N TYR A 78 12.18 -4.58 -3.69
CA TYR A 78 10.96 -3.84 -4.01
C TYR A 78 11.27 -2.48 -4.63
N VAL A 79 12.21 -1.74 -4.03
CA VAL A 79 12.67 -0.42 -4.49
C VAL A 79 13.31 -0.54 -5.87
N PHE A 80 14.21 -1.51 -6.05
CA PHE A 80 14.87 -1.71 -7.34
C PHE A 80 13.87 -2.08 -8.43
N GLY A 81 12.91 -2.97 -8.13
CA GLY A 81 11.81 -3.31 -9.01
C GLY A 81 10.98 -2.09 -9.41
N GLY A 82 10.63 -1.24 -8.42
CA GLY A 82 9.88 0.00 -8.64
C GLY A 82 10.63 1.03 -9.49
N ILE A 83 11.91 1.26 -9.22
CA ILE A 83 12.77 2.17 -10.00
C ILE A 83 12.94 1.65 -11.43
N LYS A 84 13.14 0.35 -11.63
CA LYS A 84 13.23 -0.24 -12.97
C LYS A 84 11.91 -0.10 -13.73
N ALA A 85 10.78 -0.33 -13.05
CA ALA A 85 9.44 -0.17 -13.62
C ALA A 85 9.11 1.30 -13.97
N ALA A 86 9.73 2.27 -13.28
CA ALA A 86 9.53 3.70 -13.55
C ALA A 86 9.95 4.12 -14.97
N GLY A 87 10.84 3.36 -15.62
CA GLY A 87 11.38 3.71 -16.94
C GLY A 87 12.02 5.11 -16.91
N ASN A 88 11.53 6.01 -17.77
CA ASN A 88 12.03 7.39 -17.86
C ASN A 88 11.32 8.37 -16.89
N SER A 89 10.38 7.91 -16.05
CA SER A 89 9.67 8.78 -15.11
C SER A 89 10.53 9.07 -13.88
N LEU A 90 11.24 10.20 -13.91
CA LEU A 90 12.06 10.66 -12.77
C LEU A 90 11.24 10.74 -11.47
N THR A 91 10.01 11.25 -11.54
CA THR A 91 9.12 11.36 -10.38
C THR A 91 8.78 10.00 -9.78
N THR A 92 8.47 9.00 -10.62
CA THR A 92 8.18 7.65 -10.13
C THR A 92 9.40 7.03 -9.47
N ALA A 93 10.60 7.21 -10.06
CA ALA A 93 11.84 6.74 -9.43
C ALA A 93 12.10 7.44 -8.08
N GLN A 94 11.89 8.76 -7.99
CA GLN A 94 12.04 9.52 -6.74
C GLN A 94 11.06 9.07 -5.66
N LEU A 95 9.82 8.73 -6.04
CA LEU A 95 8.84 8.15 -5.13
C LEU A 95 9.37 6.87 -4.49
N TYR A 96 9.89 5.91 -5.29
CA TYR A 96 10.43 4.66 -4.76
C TYR A 96 11.67 4.86 -3.90
N ILE A 97 12.50 5.87 -4.17
CA ILE A 97 13.63 6.22 -3.31
C ILE A 97 13.14 6.72 -1.94
N GLN A 98 12.16 7.63 -1.92
CA GLN A 98 11.60 8.16 -0.68
C GLN A 98 10.86 7.07 0.11
N TRP A 99 10.02 6.28 -0.56
CA TRP A 99 9.31 5.14 0.01
C TRP A 99 10.29 4.11 0.59
N GLY A 100 11.31 3.72 -0.19
CA GLY A 100 12.35 2.79 0.27
C GLY A 100 13.12 3.28 1.49
N TYR A 101 13.37 4.59 1.59
CA TYR A 101 13.94 5.16 2.80
C TYR A 101 12.98 5.02 4.00
N GLU A 102 11.69 5.31 3.83
CA GLU A 102 10.70 5.15 4.90
C GLU A 102 10.63 3.68 5.36
N GLU A 103 10.52 2.74 4.43
CA GLU A 103 10.44 1.27 4.63
C GLU A 103 11.69 0.67 5.27
N SER A 104 12.90 1.13 4.90
CA SER A 104 14.15 0.61 5.51
C SER A 104 14.18 0.75 7.05
N ARG A 105 13.39 1.68 7.60
CA ARG A 105 13.25 1.89 9.04
C ARG A 105 12.33 0.87 9.70
N HIS A 106 11.44 0.23 8.96
CA HIS A 106 10.48 -0.75 9.46
C HIS A 106 11.22 -2.02 9.89
N GLY A 107 12.01 -2.60 8.98
CA GLY A 107 12.88 -3.74 9.29
C GLY A 107 13.79 -3.47 10.48
N LYS A 108 14.36 -2.25 10.56
CA LYS A 108 15.18 -1.85 11.70
C LYS A 108 14.39 -1.76 13.00
N THR A 109 13.13 -1.32 12.96
CA THR A 109 12.24 -1.27 14.13
C THR A 109 11.98 -2.66 14.69
N PHE A 110 11.73 -3.65 13.83
CA PHE A 110 11.57 -5.04 14.26
C PHE A 110 12.87 -5.62 14.81
N GLN A 111 14.00 -5.35 14.16
CA GLN A 111 15.31 -5.79 14.65
C GLN A 111 15.61 -5.24 16.05
N THR A 112 15.49 -3.93 16.25
CA THR A 112 15.74 -3.32 17.59
C THR A 112 14.74 -3.81 18.61
N SER A 113 13.48 -4.02 18.21
CA SER A 113 12.45 -4.56 19.10
C SER A 113 12.80 -5.96 19.61
N LEU A 114 13.31 -6.85 18.75
CA LEU A 114 13.76 -8.19 19.13
C LEU A 114 14.97 -8.15 20.07
N ILE A 115 15.95 -7.28 19.79
CA ILE A 115 17.18 -7.16 20.57
C ILE A 115 16.93 -6.54 21.94
N ASP A 116 16.31 -5.36 22.00
CA ASP A 116 16.21 -4.58 23.24
C ASP A 116 15.21 -5.18 24.23
N SER A 117 14.28 -6.02 23.75
CA SER A 117 13.38 -6.80 24.60
C SER A 117 14.00 -8.10 25.12
N GLY A 118 15.22 -8.44 24.68
CA GLY A 118 15.89 -9.69 25.03
C GLY A 118 15.29 -10.94 24.37
N LEU A 119 14.44 -10.77 23.34
CA LEU A 119 13.84 -11.89 22.61
C LEU A 119 14.82 -12.58 21.66
N ALA A 120 15.80 -11.85 21.14
CA ALA A 120 16.86 -12.38 20.30
C ALA A 120 18.16 -11.60 20.54
N THR A 121 19.31 -12.20 20.21
CA THR A 121 20.58 -11.49 20.19
C THR A 121 20.80 -10.75 18.88
N LYS A 122 21.78 -9.83 18.88
CA LYS A 122 22.18 -9.16 17.65
C LYS A 122 22.65 -10.17 16.59
N GLU A 123 23.47 -11.15 16.99
CA GLU A 123 23.99 -12.19 16.10
C GLU A 123 22.87 -13.02 15.47
N GLU A 124 21.83 -13.37 16.24
CA GLU A 124 20.67 -14.11 15.71
C GLU A 124 19.91 -13.28 14.66
N THR A 125 19.65 -12.01 14.94
CA THR A 125 18.94 -11.15 13.97
C THR A 125 19.76 -10.84 12.73
N ASP A 126 21.07 -10.57 12.86
CA ASP A 126 21.96 -10.32 11.73
C ASP A 126 22.05 -11.56 10.83
N LYS A 127 22.18 -12.75 11.44
CA LYS A 127 22.20 -14.02 10.71
C LYS A 127 20.89 -14.23 9.95
N PHE A 128 19.75 -14.02 10.61
CA PHE A 128 18.43 -14.18 9.99
C PHE A 128 18.25 -13.26 8.77
N ILE A 129 18.67 -11.99 8.89
CA ILE A 129 18.63 -11.03 7.77
C ILE A 129 19.53 -11.49 6.64
N ALA A 130 20.77 -11.92 6.94
CA ALA A 130 21.70 -12.39 5.93
C ALA A 130 21.16 -13.60 5.15
N GLU A 131 20.57 -14.58 5.84
CA GLU A 131 19.96 -15.75 5.20
C GLU A 131 18.71 -15.36 4.38
N THR A 132 17.91 -14.40 4.84
CA THR A 132 16.75 -13.88 4.08
C THR A 132 17.18 -13.21 2.77
N GLN A 133 18.31 -12.51 2.78
CA GLN A 133 18.85 -11.80 1.61
C GLN A 133 19.50 -12.73 0.56
N GLU A 134 19.61 -14.03 0.81
CA GLU A 134 20.05 -14.99 -0.21
C GLU A 134 19.00 -15.17 -1.32
N TYR A 135 17.75 -14.84 -1.04
CA TYR A 135 16.66 -14.83 -2.01
C TYR A 135 16.42 -13.42 -2.55
N HIS A 136 16.27 -13.31 -3.87
CA HIS A 136 15.88 -12.07 -4.53
C HIS A 136 14.44 -12.13 -4.97
N TRP A 137 13.62 -11.24 -4.44
CA TRP A 137 12.23 -11.12 -4.83
C TRP A 137 12.10 -10.37 -6.17
N THR A 138 11.19 -10.83 -7.02
CA THR A 138 10.80 -10.09 -8.22
C THR A 138 9.29 -9.93 -8.33
N PHE A 139 8.86 -8.78 -8.87
CA PHE A 139 7.45 -8.50 -9.11
C PHE A 139 6.82 -9.50 -10.10
N GLU A 140 7.60 -9.97 -11.07
CA GLU A 140 7.13 -10.92 -12.09
C GLU A 140 6.89 -12.30 -11.48
N GLU A 141 7.76 -12.80 -10.61
CA GLU A 141 7.51 -14.06 -9.89
C GLU A 141 6.34 -13.93 -8.91
N GLN A 142 6.19 -12.77 -8.26
CA GLN A 142 5.07 -12.53 -7.34
C GLN A 142 3.71 -12.53 -8.05
N THR A 143 3.62 -11.84 -9.19
CA THR A 143 2.34 -11.48 -9.80
C THR A 143 2.05 -12.20 -11.11
N GLY A 144 3.08 -12.77 -11.75
CA GLY A 144 3.01 -13.33 -13.10
C GLY A 144 3.00 -12.27 -14.21
N TYR A 145 3.27 -10.99 -13.87
CA TYR A 145 3.24 -9.88 -14.81
C TYR A 145 4.52 -9.05 -14.76
N GLN A 146 4.91 -8.49 -15.90
CA GLN A 146 5.96 -7.49 -15.94
C GLN A 146 5.53 -6.24 -15.16
N ALA A 147 6.41 -5.72 -14.31
CA ALA A 147 6.16 -4.51 -13.54
C ALA A 147 5.99 -3.28 -14.45
N THR A 148 4.93 -2.52 -14.21
CA THR A 148 4.71 -1.16 -14.74
C THR A 148 4.36 -0.23 -13.59
N PRO A 149 4.51 1.10 -13.71
CA PRO A 149 4.20 2.02 -12.62
C PRO A 149 2.76 1.85 -12.10
N LEU A 150 1.80 1.70 -13.02
CA LEU A 150 0.40 1.49 -12.69
C LEU A 150 0.15 0.13 -12.02
N LEU A 151 0.68 -0.95 -12.60
CA LEU A 151 0.43 -2.30 -12.06
C LEU A 151 1.10 -2.50 -10.69
N ALA A 152 2.32 -1.98 -10.52
CA ALA A 152 3.02 -1.98 -9.24
C ALA A 152 2.26 -1.16 -8.19
N SER A 153 1.77 0.03 -8.55
CA SER A 153 0.94 0.85 -7.66
C SER A 153 -0.36 0.13 -7.28
N ALA A 154 -1.02 -0.54 -8.24
CA ALA A 154 -2.23 -1.31 -7.98
C ALA A 154 -1.97 -2.46 -7.01
N TYR A 155 -0.86 -3.18 -7.14
CA TYR A 155 -0.45 -4.23 -6.19
C TYR A 155 -0.15 -3.65 -4.81
N ALA A 156 0.63 -2.56 -4.75
CA ALA A 156 1.03 -1.90 -3.52
C ALA A 156 -0.17 -1.44 -2.69
N ILE A 157 -1.26 -0.96 -3.31
CA ILE A 157 -2.49 -0.61 -2.55
C ILE A 157 -2.97 -1.75 -1.65
N PHE A 158 -2.99 -2.99 -2.15
CA PHE A 158 -3.44 -4.14 -1.38
C PHE A 158 -2.38 -4.58 -0.36
N GLN A 159 -1.11 -4.62 -0.77
CA GLN A 159 -0.01 -5.00 0.09
C GLN A 159 0.16 -4.04 1.26
N GLU A 160 0.25 -2.75 1.03
CA GLU A 160 0.36 -1.72 2.08
C GLU A 160 -0.83 -1.76 3.05
N ARG A 161 -2.04 -1.95 2.52
CA ARG A 161 -3.23 -2.09 3.35
C ARG A 161 -3.15 -3.32 4.25
N GLN A 162 -2.71 -4.45 3.71
CA GLN A 162 -2.59 -5.69 4.49
C GLN A 162 -1.45 -5.60 5.50
N THR A 163 -0.30 -5.03 5.14
CA THR A 163 0.83 -4.80 6.05
C THR A 163 0.41 -3.91 7.22
N ARG A 164 -0.27 -2.80 6.93
CA ARG A 164 -0.87 -1.94 7.97
C ARG A 164 -1.79 -2.73 8.90
N TRP A 165 -2.70 -3.53 8.33
CA TRP A 165 -3.64 -4.31 9.12
C TRP A 165 -2.92 -5.35 10.00
N ASN A 166 -1.91 -6.04 9.46
CA ASN A 166 -1.06 -6.99 10.18
C ASN A 166 -0.36 -6.29 11.36
N TYR A 167 0.18 -5.08 11.16
CA TYR A 167 0.80 -4.28 12.21
C TYR A 167 -0.21 -3.85 13.27
N THR A 168 -1.39 -3.35 12.88
CA THR A 168 -2.45 -2.99 13.83
C THR A 168 -2.82 -4.20 14.71
N GLN A 169 -3.06 -5.37 14.11
CA GLN A 169 -3.47 -6.55 14.86
C GLN A 169 -2.35 -7.09 15.76
N THR A 170 -1.10 -7.10 15.26
CA THR A 170 0.05 -7.53 16.06
C THR A 170 0.27 -6.60 17.26
N ARG A 171 0.11 -5.29 17.08
CA ARG A 171 0.15 -4.33 18.20
C ARG A 171 -0.94 -4.60 19.24
N ILE A 172 -2.14 -4.96 18.82
CA ILE A 172 -3.24 -5.30 19.73
C ILE A 172 -2.92 -6.60 20.48
N LYS A 173 -2.45 -7.63 19.80
CA LYS A 173 -2.03 -8.90 20.43
C LYS A 173 -0.92 -8.67 21.46
N ILE A 174 0.12 -7.91 21.11
CA ILE A 174 1.21 -7.56 22.04
C ILE A 174 0.67 -6.74 23.22
N TRP A 175 -0.25 -5.79 22.98
CA TRP A 175 -0.89 -5.03 24.04
C TRP A 175 -1.67 -5.93 25.02
N GLU A 176 -2.33 -6.98 24.53
CA GLU A 176 -2.97 -8.00 25.37
C GLU A 176 -1.94 -8.83 26.15
N GLU A 177 -0.85 -9.25 25.51
CA GLU A 177 0.27 -9.94 26.17
C GLU A 177 0.89 -9.08 27.29
N TYR A 178 0.92 -7.77 27.14
CA TYR A 178 1.37 -6.82 28.16
C TYR A 178 0.35 -6.58 29.30
N GLY A 179 -0.73 -7.35 29.36
CA GLY A 179 -1.76 -7.21 30.39
C GLY A 179 -2.74 -6.05 30.13
N SER A 180 -2.89 -5.63 28.88
CA SER A 180 -3.83 -4.60 28.46
C SER A 180 -3.67 -3.24 29.17
N PRO A 181 -2.46 -2.64 29.19
CA PRO A 181 -2.23 -1.40 29.92
C PRO A 181 -3.09 -0.24 29.42
N ARG A 182 -3.64 0.53 30.37
CA ARG A 182 -4.52 1.68 30.10
C ARG A 182 -4.09 2.92 30.87
N ALA A 183 -4.35 4.08 30.29
CA ALA A 183 -4.22 5.36 30.96
C ALA A 183 -5.37 5.55 31.96
N LYS A 184 -5.25 6.61 32.79
CA LYS A 184 -6.27 6.94 33.81
C LYS A 184 -7.65 7.22 33.21
N ASP A 185 -7.72 7.67 31.98
CA ASP A 185 -8.95 7.93 31.24
C ASP A 185 -9.53 6.68 30.54
N GLY A 186 -8.90 5.52 30.72
CA GLY A 186 -9.31 4.25 30.12
C GLY A 186 -8.81 4.03 28.69
N SER A 187 -8.13 5.01 28.07
CA SER A 187 -7.52 4.85 26.75
C SER A 187 -6.39 3.80 26.79
N ARG A 188 -6.18 3.11 25.67
CA ARG A 188 -5.09 2.12 25.55
C ARG A 188 -3.74 2.83 25.55
N ILE A 189 -2.79 2.31 26.31
CA ILE A 189 -1.38 2.69 26.22
C ILE A 189 -0.66 1.57 25.48
N TYR A 190 0.17 1.92 24.50
CA TYR A 190 0.99 0.96 23.77
C TYR A 190 2.47 1.16 24.14
N PRO A 191 2.99 0.47 25.17
CA PRO A 191 4.40 0.55 25.55
C PRO A 191 5.26 -0.36 24.66
N ALA A 192 6.59 -0.22 24.77
CA ALA A 192 7.56 -1.15 24.20
C ALA A 192 7.29 -1.48 22.71
N ILE A 193 7.35 -2.76 22.34
CA ILE A 193 7.21 -3.22 20.95
C ILE A 193 5.85 -2.78 20.37
N SER A 194 4.76 -2.88 21.15
CA SER A 194 3.42 -2.48 20.69
C SER A 194 3.32 -0.99 20.33
N GLY A 195 4.09 -0.13 21.00
CA GLY A 195 4.20 1.29 20.67
C GLY A 195 5.08 1.52 19.46
N ALA A 196 6.24 0.85 19.42
CA ALA A 196 7.24 0.99 18.35
C ALA A 196 6.68 0.63 16.97
N ILE A 197 5.91 -0.47 16.86
CA ILE A 197 5.24 -0.88 15.60
C ILE A 197 4.20 0.16 15.13
N GLY A 198 3.73 1.04 16.01
CA GLY A 198 2.82 2.13 15.63
C GLY A 198 3.45 3.16 14.69
N PHE A 199 4.78 3.19 14.56
CA PHE A 199 5.49 4.02 13.60
C PHE A 199 5.39 3.47 12.17
N PRO A 200 5.87 2.24 11.87
CA PRO A 200 5.71 1.65 10.55
C PRO A 200 4.23 1.55 10.14
N GLU A 201 3.30 1.20 11.05
CA GLU A 201 1.86 1.18 10.72
C GLU A 201 1.32 2.53 10.17
N ARG A 202 1.84 3.66 10.68
CA ARG A 202 1.43 4.99 10.18
C ARG A 202 2.02 5.28 8.81
N ASP A 203 3.24 4.81 8.56
CA ASP A 203 3.89 4.91 7.26
C ASP A 203 3.08 4.11 6.23
N GLU A 204 2.66 2.87 6.52
CA GLU A 204 1.83 2.06 5.60
C GLU A 204 0.50 2.72 5.24
N GLY A 205 -0.12 3.41 6.21
CA GLY A 205 -1.32 4.18 5.95
C GLY A 205 -1.08 5.33 4.96
N ALA A 206 0.11 5.93 4.96
CA ALA A 206 0.51 6.96 4.01
C ALA A 206 0.94 6.36 2.67
N HIS A 207 1.62 5.22 2.65
CA HIS A 207 2.03 4.49 1.46
C HIS A 207 0.79 4.03 0.68
N GLU A 208 -0.16 3.38 1.36
CA GLU A 208 -1.46 2.97 0.81
C GLU A 208 -2.16 4.15 0.13
N ALA A 209 -2.22 5.31 0.81
CA ALA A 209 -2.87 6.50 0.29
C ALA A 209 -2.15 7.08 -0.95
N ASN A 210 -0.82 7.04 -0.96
CA ASN A 210 -0.01 7.51 -2.07
C ASN A 210 -0.25 6.67 -3.34
N PHE A 211 -0.14 5.34 -3.24
CA PHE A 211 -0.39 4.44 -4.37
C PHE A 211 -1.86 4.47 -4.82
N THR A 212 -2.80 4.62 -3.88
CA THR A 212 -4.22 4.87 -4.16
C THR A 212 -4.39 6.11 -5.05
N ASN A 213 -3.72 7.21 -4.75
CA ASN A 213 -3.82 8.43 -5.55
C ASN A 213 -3.26 8.23 -6.96
N ILE A 214 -2.14 7.51 -7.10
CA ILE A 214 -1.57 7.20 -8.42
C ILE A 214 -2.57 6.42 -9.27
N VAL A 215 -3.14 5.33 -8.74
CA VAL A 215 -4.14 4.55 -9.48
C VAL A 215 -5.38 5.37 -9.81
N ARG A 216 -5.80 6.30 -8.94
CA ARG A 216 -6.90 7.22 -9.24
C ARG A 216 -6.59 8.23 -10.35
N ILE A 217 -5.35 8.72 -10.43
CA ILE A 217 -4.91 9.57 -11.54
C ILE A 217 -5.00 8.77 -12.84
N TYR A 218 -4.54 7.51 -12.84
CA TYR A 218 -4.75 6.63 -14.00
C TYR A 218 -6.23 6.34 -14.27
N MET A 219 -7.07 6.14 -13.26
CA MET A 219 -8.51 5.94 -13.45
C MET A 219 -9.18 7.12 -14.18
N LYS A 220 -8.68 8.35 -13.94
CA LYS A 220 -9.18 9.56 -14.58
C LYS A 220 -8.80 9.65 -16.07
N TYR A 221 -7.58 9.26 -16.43
CA TYR A 221 -7.05 9.45 -17.79
C TYR A 221 -7.07 8.18 -18.66
N PHE A 222 -6.84 7.02 -18.04
CA PHE A 222 -6.79 5.68 -18.62
C PHE A 222 -7.59 4.69 -17.75
N PRO A 223 -8.93 4.88 -17.63
CA PRO A 223 -9.79 4.02 -16.82
C PRO A 223 -9.70 2.53 -17.20
N ASP A 224 -9.58 2.22 -18.49
CA ASP A 224 -9.36 0.86 -19.00
C ASP A 224 -8.11 0.20 -18.38
N GLN A 225 -6.98 0.91 -18.42
CA GLN A 225 -5.71 0.41 -17.90
C GLN A 225 -5.75 0.29 -16.38
N ALA A 226 -6.38 1.24 -15.68
CA ALA A 226 -6.49 1.23 -14.23
C ALA A 226 -7.36 0.06 -13.74
N LEU A 227 -8.51 -0.15 -14.38
CA LEU A 227 -9.42 -1.27 -14.07
C LEU A 227 -8.75 -2.62 -14.37
N ASP A 228 -8.07 -2.76 -15.51
CA ASP A 228 -7.32 -3.96 -15.86
C ASP A 228 -6.20 -4.26 -14.84
N ALA A 229 -5.42 -3.25 -14.45
CA ALA A 229 -4.37 -3.40 -13.45
C ALA A 229 -4.94 -3.87 -12.09
N LEU A 230 -6.03 -3.26 -11.63
CA LEU A 230 -6.73 -3.67 -10.41
C LEU A 230 -7.25 -5.10 -10.50
N ALA A 231 -7.77 -5.53 -11.66
CA ALA A 231 -8.27 -6.89 -11.82
C ALA A 231 -7.14 -7.93 -11.84
N LYS A 232 -6.03 -7.65 -12.54
CA LYS A 232 -4.85 -8.51 -12.56
C LYS A 232 -4.34 -8.78 -11.15
N VAL A 233 -4.14 -7.73 -10.34
CA VAL A 233 -3.58 -7.88 -9.00
C VAL A 233 -4.60 -8.46 -8.02
N SER A 234 -5.86 -8.02 -8.06
CA SER A 234 -6.87 -8.49 -7.11
C SER A 234 -7.30 -9.94 -7.36
N ASN A 235 -7.12 -10.46 -8.58
CA ASN A 235 -7.62 -11.79 -8.89
C ASN A 235 -6.92 -12.92 -8.14
N HIS A 236 -5.61 -12.76 -7.98
CA HIS A 236 -4.72 -13.73 -7.36
C HIS A 236 -3.83 -13.07 -6.31
N TYR A 237 -4.33 -12.02 -5.66
CA TYR A 237 -3.59 -11.27 -4.67
C TYR A 237 -3.04 -12.18 -3.56
N LYS A 238 -1.76 -11.98 -3.25
CA LYS A 238 -1.03 -12.60 -2.15
C LYS A 238 -0.08 -11.54 -1.57
N MET A 239 0.19 -11.64 -0.27
CA MET A 239 1.33 -10.94 0.34
C MET A 239 2.64 -11.34 -0.37
N PRO A 240 3.69 -10.49 -0.32
CA PRO A 240 4.98 -10.82 -0.90
C PRO A 240 5.48 -12.19 -0.46
N VAL A 241 5.78 -13.05 -1.44
CA VAL A 241 6.31 -14.38 -1.21
C VAL A 241 7.82 -14.25 -1.09
N VAL A 242 8.31 -14.35 0.14
CA VAL A 242 9.72 -14.19 0.49
C VAL A 242 10.22 -15.48 1.12
N GLN A 243 11.48 -15.84 0.87
CA GLN A 243 12.09 -16.99 1.53
C GLN A 243 12.64 -16.55 2.89
N LEU A 244 11.99 -16.99 3.96
CA LEU A 244 12.42 -16.71 5.33
C LEU A 244 13.04 -17.95 5.97
N PRO A 245 14.09 -17.80 6.79
CA PRO A 245 14.63 -18.91 7.58
C PRO A 245 13.58 -19.60 8.45
N ASN A 246 12.58 -18.86 8.94
CA ASN A 246 11.48 -19.39 9.77
C ASN A 246 10.14 -19.48 9.03
N ALA A 247 10.11 -19.57 7.69
CA ALA A 247 8.87 -19.42 6.89
C ALA A 247 7.70 -20.30 7.35
N GLU A 248 7.94 -21.58 7.63
CA GLU A 248 6.89 -22.51 8.08
C GLU A 248 6.27 -22.08 9.42
N GLU A 249 7.14 -21.69 10.35
CA GLU A 249 6.73 -21.28 11.69
C GLU A 249 6.06 -19.91 11.68
N PHE A 250 6.59 -18.97 10.88
CA PHE A 250 5.97 -17.68 10.66
C PHE A 250 4.53 -17.83 10.12
N ILE A 251 4.31 -18.69 9.13
CA ILE A 251 2.97 -18.97 8.59
C ILE A 251 2.07 -19.58 9.67
N ARG A 252 2.56 -20.56 10.42
CA ARG A 252 1.81 -21.21 11.50
C ARG A 252 1.34 -20.17 12.54
N CYS A 253 2.27 -19.35 13.04
CA CYS A 253 2.00 -18.33 14.05
C CYS A 253 1.07 -17.23 13.53
N THR A 254 1.27 -16.77 12.29
CA THR A 254 0.40 -15.79 11.62
C THR A 254 -1.04 -16.30 11.52
N LEU A 255 -1.23 -17.56 11.14
CA LEU A 255 -2.56 -18.19 11.08
C LEU A 255 -3.18 -18.37 12.47
N ALA A 256 -2.40 -18.80 13.47
CA ALA A 256 -2.85 -18.95 14.85
C ALA A 256 -3.28 -17.61 15.48
N ALA A 257 -2.60 -16.52 15.12
CA ALA A 257 -2.95 -15.16 15.52
C ALA A 257 -4.13 -14.57 14.71
N GLY A 258 -4.68 -15.30 13.74
CA GLY A 258 -5.80 -14.85 12.90
C GLY A 258 -5.40 -13.89 11.78
N LEU A 259 -4.10 -13.63 11.56
CA LEU A 259 -3.57 -12.64 10.62
C LEU A 259 -3.64 -13.07 9.13
N GLY A 260 -4.11 -14.28 8.85
CA GLY A 260 -4.23 -14.82 7.49
C GLY A 260 -5.64 -15.29 7.13
N ASN A 261 -6.67 -14.91 7.88
CA ASN A 261 -8.03 -15.36 7.61
C ASN A 261 -8.55 -14.80 6.26
N PRO A 262 -8.91 -15.65 5.27
CA PRO A 262 -9.32 -15.16 3.95
C PRO A 262 -10.52 -14.22 3.96
N ARG A 263 -11.50 -14.43 4.85
CA ARG A 263 -12.68 -13.57 4.96
C ARG A 263 -12.30 -12.18 5.47
N THR A 264 -11.42 -12.13 6.47
CA THR A 264 -10.87 -10.88 7.02
C THR A 264 -10.04 -10.14 5.99
N VAL A 265 -9.17 -10.83 5.25
CA VAL A 265 -8.39 -10.22 4.15
C VAL A 265 -9.34 -9.62 3.10
N ILE A 266 -10.40 -10.33 2.71
CA ILE A 266 -11.37 -9.79 1.75
C ILE A 266 -12.08 -8.54 2.32
N ASN A 267 -12.58 -8.62 3.55
CA ASN A 267 -13.46 -7.59 4.12
C ASN A 267 -12.71 -6.35 4.62
N ASP A 268 -11.50 -6.51 5.16
CA ASP A 268 -10.76 -5.45 5.85
C ASP A 268 -9.56 -4.92 5.04
N VAL A 269 -9.13 -5.67 4.03
CA VAL A 269 -8.07 -5.28 3.09
C VAL A 269 -8.65 -5.03 1.70
N MET A 270 -9.11 -6.07 1.01
CA MET A 270 -9.41 -5.97 -0.43
C MET A 270 -10.59 -5.05 -0.75
N ASN A 271 -11.73 -5.23 -0.07
CA ASN A 271 -12.92 -4.42 -0.32
C ASN A 271 -12.66 -2.93 0.03
N PRO A 272 -12.01 -2.56 1.15
CA PRO A 272 -11.63 -1.18 1.42
C PRO A 272 -10.73 -0.56 0.33
N CYS A 273 -9.75 -1.31 -0.19
CA CYS A 273 -8.91 -0.84 -1.30
C CYS A 273 -9.74 -0.53 -2.55
N LEU A 274 -10.66 -1.43 -2.94
CA LEU A 274 -11.55 -1.23 -4.08
C LEU A 274 -12.54 -0.08 -3.83
N ASN A 275 -13.08 0.05 -2.62
CA ASN A 275 -13.96 1.15 -2.25
C ASN A 275 -13.31 2.52 -2.44
N ARG A 276 -12.01 2.65 -2.14
CA ARG A 276 -11.25 3.89 -2.39
C ARG A 276 -11.13 4.23 -3.89
N MET A 277 -11.18 3.20 -4.74
CA MET A 277 -11.25 3.34 -6.20
C MET A 277 -12.67 3.62 -6.72
N GLY A 278 -13.68 3.60 -5.85
CA GLY A 278 -15.08 3.78 -6.21
C GLY A 278 -15.77 2.48 -6.64
N LEU A 279 -15.32 1.32 -6.16
CA LEU A 279 -15.89 0.02 -6.48
C LEU A 279 -16.22 -0.75 -5.21
N GLU A 280 -17.45 -1.21 -5.05
CA GLU A 280 -17.90 -1.84 -3.79
C GLU A 280 -17.28 -3.23 -3.55
N SER A 281 -16.83 -3.89 -4.62
CA SER A 281 -16.35 -5.27 -4.56
C SER A 281 -15.56 -5.68 -5.81
N ARG A 282 -14.95 -6.87 -5.76
CA ARG A 282 -14.37 -7.52 -6.95
C ARG A 282 -15.41 -7.81 -8.04
N LYS A 283 -16.67 -8.06 -7.66
CA LYS A 283 -17.76 -8.22 -8.62
C LYS A 283 -18.04 -6.91 -9.35
N ALA A 284 -18.05 -5.79 -8.63
CA ALA A 284 -18.19 -4.47 -9.24
C ALA A 284 -17.02 -4.15 -10.17
N LEU A 285 -15.78 -4.46 -9.77
CA LEU A 285 -14.61 -4.32 -10.65
C LEU A 285 -14.75 -5.12 -11.96
N LYS A 286 -15.18 -6.38 -11.88
CA LYS A 286 -15.43 -7.21 -13.07
C LYS A 286 -16.55 -6.63 -13.96
N THR A 287 -17.58 -6.07 -13.32
CA THR A 287 -18.69 -5.40 -14.01
C THR A 287 -18.20 -4.16 -14.73
N ALA A 288 -17.41 -3.33 -14.06
CA ALA A 288 -16.77 -2.14 -14.64
C ALA A 288 -15.91 -2.48 -15.87
N ILE A 289 -15.06 -3.51 -15.80
CA ILE A 289 -14.25 -3.93 -16.97
C ILE A 289 -15.15 -4.35 -18.13
N THR A 290 -16.20 -5.11 -17.85
CA THR A 290 -17.11 -5.59 -18.89
C THR A 290 -17.85 -4.43 -19.55
N ASN A 291 -18.39 -3.52 -18.75
CA ASN A 291 -19.19 -2.39 -19.23
C ASN A 291 -18.33 -1.30 -19.88
N PHE A 292 -17.10 -1.10 -19.43
CA PHE A 292 -16.20 -0.12 -20.03
C PHE A 292 -15.93 -0.43 -21.51
N ASN A 293 -15.80 -1.71 -21.86
CA ASN A 293 -15.62 -2.16 -23.24
C ASN A 293 -16.85 -1.91 -24.15
N LEU A 294 -17.99 -1.52 -23.57
CA LEU A 294 -19.20 -1.16 -24.30
C LEU A 294 -19.34 0.35 -24.52
N LEU A 295 -18.47 1.16 -23.91
CA LEU A 295 -18.49 2.61 -24.06
C LEU A 295 -17.93 3.04 -25.43
N PRO A 296 -18.32 4.22 -25.94
CA PRO A 296 -17.67 4.85 -27.09
C PRO A 296 -16.16 5.01 -26.88
N GLU A 297 -15.40 4.99 -27.98
CA GLU A 297 -13.92 5.08 -27.96
C GLU A 297 -13.40 6.38 -27.30
N ASP A 298 -14.17 7.46 -27.40
CA ASP A 298 -13.88 8.80 -26.87
C ASP A 298 -14.63 9.10 -25.56
N ALA A 299 -15.26 8.10 -24.94
CA ALA A 299 -15.98 8.28 -23.68
C ALA A 299 -15.05 8.79 -22.57
N ILE A 300 -15.53 9.79 -21.84
CA ILE A 300 -14.89 10.33 -20.65
C ILE A 300 -15.58 9.70 -19.44
N VAL A 301 -14.79 9.15 -18.51
CA VAL A 301 -15.31 8.49 -17.31
C VAL A 301 -14.82 9.22 -16.07
N HIS A 302 -15.70 9.37 -15.09
CA HIS A 302 -15.31 9.71 -13.73
C HIS A 302 -16.03 8.85 -12.70
N VAL A 303 -15.46 8.77 -11.51
CA VAL A 303 -16.03 8.01 -10.41
C VAL A 303 -17.14 8.82 -9.74
N GLU A 304 -18.23 8.14 -9.34
CA GLU A 304 -19.33 8.74 -8.57
C GLU A 304 -18.82 9.58 -7.38
N GLY A 305 -19.37 10.78 -7.23
CA GLY A 305 -19.00 11.73 -6.18
C GLY A 305 -17.61 12.38 -6.33
N LYS A 306 -16.89 12.11 -7.43
CA LYS A 306 -15.62 12.77 -7.76
C LYS A 306 -15.79 13.57 -9.06
N PRO A 307 -15.76 14.91 -9.01
CA PRO A 307 -15.95 15.74 -10.19
C PRO A 307 -14.83 15.55 -11.21
N LEU A 308 -15.15 15.79 -12.49
CA LEU A 308 -14.17 15.90 -13.57
C LEU A 308 -13.41 17.23 -13.44
N GLU A 309 -12.26 17.19 -12.80
CA GLU A 309 -11.36 18.35 -12.71
C GLU A 309 -10.29 18.29 -13.80
N GLY A 310 -10.05 19.41 -14.50
CA GLY A 310 -8.95 19.52 -15.47
C GLY A 310 -9.15 18.74 -16.77
N ILE A 311 -10.33 18.16 -17.00
CA ILE A 311 -10.78 17.65 -18.30
C ILE A 311 -11.95 18.52 -18.74
N VAL A 312 -11.87 19.09 -19.93
CA VAL A 312 -12.96 19.83 -20.57
C VAL A 312 -13.43 18.97 -21.75
N PRO A 313 -14.59 18.30 -21.64
CA PRO A 313 -15.18 17.55 -22.75
C PRO A 313 -15.38 18.46 -23.96
N ASP A 314 -15.14 17.95 -25.16
CA ASP A 314 -15.61 18.63 -26.37
C ASP A 314 -17.12 18.35 -26.58
N GLU A 315 -17.73 19.01 -27.57
CA GLU A 315 -19.18 18.90 -27.83
C GLU A 315 -19.63 17.46 -28.17
N THR A 316 -18.70 16.64 -28.67
CA THR A 316 -18.91 15.26 -29.12
C THR A 316 -18.66 14.23 -28.04
N SER A 317 -17.82 14.53 -27.05
CA SER A 317 -17.44 13.61 -25.98
C SER A 317 -18.64 13.29 -25.09
N GLU A 318 -18.91 12.00 -24.91
CA GLU A 318 -19.87 11.52 -23.94
C GLU A 318 -19.21 11.33 -22.58
N VAL A 319 -19.82 11.88 -21.53
CA VAL A 319 -19.32 11.82 -20.16
C VAL A 319 -20.14 10.82 -19.37
N TYR A 320 -19.47 9.91 -18.66
CA TYR A 320 -20.09 8.84 -17.90
C TYR A 320 -19.63 8.87 -16.44
N THR A 321 -20.59 8.76 -15.53
CA THR A 321 -20.36 8.45 -14.12
C THR A 321 -20.25 6.94 -13.93
N MET A 322 -19.12 6.46 -13.40
CA MET A 322 -18.95 5.09 -12.90
C MET A 322 -19.52 4.98 -11.49
N LEU A 323 -20.60 4.22 -11.35
CA LEU A 323 -21.23 3.89 -10.07
C LEU A 323 -20.39 2.89 -9.29
N SER A 324 -20.61 2.84 -7.97
CA SER A 324 -19.97 1.87 -7.09
C SER A 324 -20.20 0.40 -7.47
N SER A 325 -21.29 0.10 -8.18
CA SER A 325 -21.62 -1.21 -8.75
C SER A 325 -20.74 -1.60 -9.97
N GLY A 326 -19.99 -0.66 -10.53
CA GLY A 326 -19.25 -0.81 -11.80
C GLY A 326 -20.11 -0.56 -13.04
N GLU A 327 -21.32 -0.04 -12.89
CA GLU A 327 -22.13 0.44 -14.01
C GLU A 327 -21.71 1.86 -14.43
N PHE A 328 -21.85 2.18 -15.71
CA PHE A 328 -21.59 3.52 -16.24
C PHE A 328 -22.91 4.14 -16.66
N VAL A 329 -23.18 5.34 -16.16
CA VAL A 329 -24.37 6.12 -16.49
C VAL A 329 -23.95 7.36 -17.24
N LEU A 330 -24.56 7.61 -18.40
CA LEU A 330 -24.30 8.82 -19.18
C LEU A 330 -24.79 10.04 -18.40
N ASP A 331 -23.92 11.04 -18.25
CA ASP A 331 -24.25 12.30 -17.60
C ASP A 331 -25.19 13.13 -18.49
N GLU A 332 -26.17 13.79 -17.89
CA GLU A 332 -27.02 14.73 -18.61
C GLU A 332 -26.17 15.91 -19.10
N LYS A 333 -26.15 16.15 -20.41
CA LYS A 333 -25.52 17.37 -20.96
C LYS A 333 -26.22 18.58 -20.33
N PRO A 334 -25.47 19.60 -19.85
CA PRO A 334 -26.08 20.83 -19.36
C PRO A 334 -27.05 21.34 -20.42
N GLN A 335 -28.34 21.47 -20.08
CA GLN A 335 -29.27 22.19 -20.95
C GLN A 335 -28.78 23.63 -21.01
N ASP A 336 -28.47 24.12 -22.21
CA ASP A 336 -28.09 25.51 -22.46
C ASP A 336 -29.07 26.45 -21.72
N SER A 337 -28.56 27.19 -20.73
CA SER A 337 -29.29 28.20 -19.97
C SER A 337 -29.14 29.59 -20.58
#